data_AF-A0A2H6NAQ8-F1
#
_entry.id   AF-A0A2H6NAQ8-F1
#
_cell.length_a   1.000
_cell.length_b   1.000
_cell.length_c   1.000
_cell.angle_alpha   90.00
_cell.angle_beta   90.00
_cell.angle_gamma   90.00
#
_symmetry.space_group_name_H-M   'P 1'
#
loop_
_entity.id
_entity.type
_entity.pdbx_description
1 polymer ?
#
loop_
_entity_poly.entity_id
_entity_poly.type
_entity_poly.pdbx_seq_one_letter_code
_entity_poly.pdbx_strand_id
1 'polypeptide(L)'
;MVLCKKDLIRRDILYYKGRIDMDRYEVLDIEDGRDDDFNVSMKNAFKLHNKETEEMHLFFAKKLEEKLRWLRAFREERKMVQEDEKIGFEISENQKRQAAMTVRKVSKQKGVGYSRSVPPTYPPPQEPLNQGQYLVTDGIAQPQVYEFTEPKRSQSPFWQNFSRLTPFKK
;
A
#
# COMPACT_ATOMS: atom_id res chain seq x y z
N MET A 1 6.47 -3.14 10.92
CA MET A 1 7.03 -2.46 9.72
C MET A 1 5.97 -2.27 8.64
N VAL A 2 5.92 -1.12 7.93
CA VAL A 2 4.96 -0.85 6.84
C VAL A 2 5.69 -0.76 5.50
N LEU A 3 5.12 -1.36 4.46
CA LEU A 3 5.67 -1.33 3.10
C LEU A 3 4.78 -0.53 2.16
N CYS A 4 5.43 0.32 1.34
CA CYS A 4 4.76 1.15 0.36
C CYS A 4 5.44 1.05 -1.01
N LYS A 5 4.65 1.21 -2.09
CA LYS A 5 5.14 1.35 -3.46
C LYS A 5 5.15 2.82 -3.88
N LYS A 6 6.28 3.32 -4.36
CA LYS A 6 6.37 4.67 -4.98
C LYS A 6 5.64 4.69 -6.32
N ASP A 7 4.92 5.77 -6.58
CA ASP A 7 4.38 6.04 -7.91
C ASP A 7 5.51 6.25 -8.93
N LEU A 8 5.28 5.82 -10.18
CA LEU A 8 6.29 5.85 -11.22
C LEU A 8 6.59 7.29 -11.70
N ILE A 9 5.56 8.13 -11.75
CA ILE A 9 5.66 9.51 -12.27
C ILE A 9 5.77 10.47 -11.09
N ARG A 10 4.90 10.31 -10.09
CA ARG A 10 4.82 11.19 -8.92
C ARG A 10 5.55 10.61 -7.72
N ARG A 11 6.88 10.74 -7.67
CA ARG A 11 7.73 10.13 -6.63
C ARG A 11 7.39 10.55 -5.18
N ASP A 12 6.59 11.59 -4.99
CA ASP A 12 6.02 12.05 -3.73
C ASP A 12 4.83 11.19 -3.24
N ILE A 13 4.19 10.43 -4.13
CA ILE A 13 3.07 9.56 -3.80
C ILE A 13 3.56 8.16 -3.43
N LEU A 14 3.00 7.63 -2.34
CA LEU A 14 3.22 6.28 -1.84
C LEU A 14 1.88 5.53 -1.75
N TYR A 15 1.85 4.30 -2.25
CA TYR A 15 0.71 3.40 -2.11
C TYR A 15 1.01 2.35 -1.06
N TYR A 16 0.13 2.21 -0.07
CA TYR A 16 0.21 1.13 0.93
C TYR A 16 0.18 -0.24 0.23
N LYS A 17 1.10 -1.13 0.63
CA LYS A 17 1.18 -2.50 0.11
C LYS A 17 1.07 -3.57 1.17
N GLY A 18 1.34 -3.24 2.43
CA GLY A 18 1.20 -4.19 3.51
C GLY A 18 1.92 -3.73 4.77
N ARG A 19 1.82 -4.57 5.79
CA ARG A 19 2.56 -4.43 7.04
C ARG A 19 3.04 -5.80 7.49
N ILE A 20 4.21 -5.81 8.14
CA ILE A 20 4.77 -6.97 8.82
C ILE A 20 4.74 -6.65 10.31
N ASP A 21 4.13 -7.53 11.07
CA ASP A 21 4.17 -7.49 12.54
C ASP A 21 5.53 -8.00 12.99
N MET A 22 6.36 -7.14 13.57
CA MET A 22 7.74 -7.50 13.91
C MET A 22 7.83 -8.40 15.17
N ASP A 23 6.76 -8.53 15.94
CA ASP A 23 6.75 -9.35 17.16
C ASP A 23 6.80 -10.84 16.82
N ARG A 24 6.20 -11.20 15.69
CA ARG A 24 6.11 -12.56 15.17
C ARG A 24 7.33 -12.99 14.36
N TYR A 25 8.24 -12.07 14.03
CA TYR A 25 9.39 -12.36 13.19
C TYR A 25 10.71 -12.16 13.93
N GLU A 26 11.73 -12.89 13.48
CA GLU A 26 13.12 -12.72 13.84
C GLU A 26 13.93 -12.28 12.61
N VAL A 27 15.02 -11.55 12.85
CA VAL A 27 15.89 -11.03 11.79
C VAL A 27 17.12 -11.92 11.68
N LEU A 28 17.30 -12.51 10.51
CA LEU A 28 18.46 -13.35 10.19
C LEU A 28 19.41 -12.56 9.28
N ASP A 29 20.63 -12.34 9.75
CA ASP A 29 21.70 -11.75 8.95
C ASP A 29 22.30 -12.83 8.05
N ILE A 30 22.35 -12.55 6.75
CA ILE A 30 22.76 -13.52 5.74
C ILE A 30 24.01 -13.03 5.02
N GLU A 31 25.03 -13.87 4.95
CA GLU A 31 26.26 -13.56 4.24
C GLU A 31 26.07 -13.54 2.72
N ASP A 32 26.95 -12.82 2.02
CA ASP A 32 26.93 -12.79 0.56
C ASP A 32 27.30 -14.17 0.02
N GLY A 33 26.51 -14.69 -0.92
CA GLY A 33 26.67 -16.07 -1.37
C GLY A 33 25.50 -16.58 -2.18
N ARG A 34 25.33 -17.91 -2.19
CA ARG A 34 24.13 -18.55 -2.73
C ARG A 34 23.24 -18.92 -1.56
N ASP A 35 21.95 -18.60 -1.69
CA ASP A 35 20.96 -19.01 -0.71
C ASP A 35 20.45 -20.41 -1.00
N ASP A 36 20.33 -21.25 0.03
CA ASP A 36 19.78 -22.59 -0.13
C ASP A 36 18.24 -22.57 -0.14
N ASP A 37 17.60 -21.69 0.64
CA ASP A 37 16.12 -21.63 0.74
C ASP A 37 15.48 -21.08 -0.54
N PHE A 38 16.05 -20.02 -1.10
CA PHE A 38 15.53 -19.32 -2.27
C PHE A 38 16.28 -19.69 -3.57
N ASN A 39 17.40 -20.41 -3.49
CA ASN A 39 18.25 -20.77 -4.63
C ASN A 39 18.67 -19.58 -5.51
N VAL A 40 18.88 -18.41 -4.88
CA VAL A 40 19.30 -17.16 -5.54
C VAL A 40 20.66 -16.69 -5.01
N SER A 41 21.41 -15.95 -5.82
CA SER A 41 22.60 -15.27 -5.31
C SER A 41 22.19 -14.08 -4.47
N MET A 42 22.71 -14.02 -3.25
CA MET A 42 22.47 -12.96 -2.30
C MET A 42 23.67 -12.04 -2.19
N LYS A 43 23.40 -10.74 -2.22
CA LYS A 43 24.36 -9.69 -1.94
C LYS A 43 23.70 -8.61 -1.12
N ASN A 44 24.31 -8.24 0.01
CA ASN A 44 23.75 -7.30 0.97
C ASN A 44 22.31 -7.65 1.39
N ALA A 45 22.05 -8.93 1.64
CA ALA A 45 20.72 -9.44 1.98
C ALA A 45 20.55 -9.72 3.48
N PHE A 46 19.30 -9.78 3.93
CA PHE A 46 18.89 -10.30 5.23
C PHE A 46 17.49 -10.90 5.11
N LYS A 47 17.11 -11.78 6.05
CA LYS A 47 15.80 -12.46 6.05
C LYS A 47 15.00 -12.09 7.29
N LEU A 48 13.68 -12.09 7.16
CA LEU A 48 12.75 -12.13 8.27
C LEU A 48 12.09 -13.50 8.29
N HIS A 49 12.27 -14.24 9.39
CA HIS A 49 11.70 -15.56 9.59
C HIS A 49 10.59 -15.47 10.65
N ASN A 50 9.44 -16.06 10.38
CA ASN A 50 8.35 -16.08 11.36
C ASN A 50 8.68 -17.14 12.44
N LYS A 51 8.44 -16.81 13.71
CA LYS A 51 8.79 -17.68 14.85
C LYS A 51 7.86 -18.89 14.99
N GLU A 52 6.63 -18.79 14.49
CA GLU A 52 5.58 -19.81 14.66
C GLU A 52 5.32 -20.60 13.38
N THR A 53 5.72 -20.06 12.23
CA THR A 53 5.43 -20.62 10.90
C THR A 53 6.70 -20.62 10.05
N GLU A 54 6.77 -21.46 9.02
CA GLU A 54 7.88 -21.47 8.05
C GLU A 54 7.86 -20.29 7.06
N GLU A 55 7.07 -19.25 7.33
CA GLU A 55 7.00 -18.06 6.49
C GLU A 55 8.30 -17.25 6.59
N MET A 56 8.89 -16.97 5.42
CA MET A 56 10.18 -16.28 5.33
C MET A 56 10.15 -15.19 4.25
N HIS A 57 10.67 -14.01 4.59
CA HIS A 57 10.79 -12.87 3.68
C HIS A 57 12.25 -12.50 3.45
N LEU A 58 12.67 -12.47 2.18
CA LEU A 58 14.02 -12.08 1.79
C LEU A 58 14.08 -10.59 1.39
N PHE A 59 15.04 -9.85 1.97
CA PHE A 59 15.27 -8.44 1.69
C PHE A 59 16.66 -8.19 1.13
N PHE A 60 16.74 -7.28 0.16
CA PHE A 60 17.99 -6.84 -0.44
C PHE A 60 18.19 -5.34 -0.22
N ALA A 61 19.36 -4.98 0.31
CA ALA A 61 19.83 -3.60 0.29
C ALA A 61 20.72 -3.37 -0.93
N LYS A 62 20.77 -2.13 -1.45
CA LYS A 62 21.64 -1.83 -2.59
C LYS A 62 23.11 -1.72 -2.17
N LYS A 63 23.34 -1.31 -0.93
CA LYS A 63 24.67 -1.11 -0.34
C LYS A 63 24.80 -1.85 0.99
N LEU A 64 26.01 -2.26 1.34
CA LEU A 64 26.31 -2.88 2.64
C LEU A 64 25.93 -1.95 3.80
N GLU A 65 26.22 -0.67 3.68
CA GLU A 65 25.88 0.31 4.71
C GLU A 65 24.36 0.38 4.97
N GLU A 66 23.55 0.26 3.92
CA GLU A 66 22.08 0.23 4.06
C GLU A 66 21.62 -1.05 4.77
N LYS A 67 22.19 -2.21 4.44
CA LYS A 67 21.94 -3.47 5.15
C LYS A 67 22.26 -3.32 6.64
N LEU A 68 23.44 -2.78 6.97
CA LEU A 68 23.86 -2.59 8.36
C LEU A 68 22.95 -1.62 9.12
N ARG A 69 22.47 -0.55 8.46
CA ARG A 69 21.48 0.37 9.04
C ARG A 69 20.15 -0.33 9.32
N TRP A 70 19.67 -1.20 8.42
CA TRP A 70 18.46 -2.00 8.65
C TRP A 70 18.63 -2.95 9.83
N LEU A 71 19.70 -3.74 9.86
CA LEU A 71 19.98 -4.68 10.96
C LEU A 71 20.08 -3.95 12.31
N ARG A 72 20.70 -2.77 12.34
CA ARG A 72 20.74 -1.93 13.53
C ARG A 72 19.35 -1.46 13.94
N ALA A 73 18.56 -0.92 13.00
CA ALA A 73 17.22 -0.44 13.27
C ALA A 73 16.30 -1.53 13.85
N PHE A 74 16.41 -2.78 13.36
CA PHE A 74 15.66 -3.91 13.93
C PHE A 74 16.08 -4.24 15.37
N ARG A 75 17.38 -4.22 15.67
CA ARG A 75 17.87 -4.43 17.04
C ARG A 75 17.41 -3.32 17.99
N GLU A 76 17.49 -2.08 17.53
CA GLU A 76 17.04 -0.91 18.29
C GLU A 76 15.53 -0.96 18.55
N GLU A 77 14.75 -1.36 17.56
CA GLU A 77 13.30 -1.49 17.71
C GLU A 77 12.93 -2.58 18.72
N ARG A 78 13.56 -3.77 18.67
CA ARG A 78 13.36 -4.81 19.69
C ARG A 78 13.74 -4.35 21.10
N LYS A 79 14.83 -3.59 21.23
CA LYS A 79 15.25 -3.00 22.51
C LYS A 79 14.22 -1.98 23.03
N MET A 80 13.70 -1.13 22.15
CA MET A 80 12.68 -0.15 22.50
C MET A 80 11.39 -0.83 22.97
N VAL A 81 10.91 -1.85 22.25
CA VAL A 81 9.71 -2.61 22.63
C VAL A 81 9.86 -3.22 24.03
N GLN A 82 10.99 -3.88 24.31
CA GLN A 82 11.26 -4.46 25.63
C GLN A 82 11.32 -3.41 26.75
N GLU A 83 11.93 -2.25 26.49
CA GLU A 83 12.00 -1.19 27.50
C GLU A 83 10.62 -0.58 27.75
N ASP A 84 9.83 -0.34 26.69
CA ASP A 84 8.45 0.16 26.80
C ASP A 84 7.56 -0.81 27.59
N GLU A 85 7.66 -2.13 27.33
CA GLU A 85 6.94 -3.16 28.10
C GLU A 85 7.37 -3.17 29.58
N LYS A 86 8.68 -3.07 29.84
CA LYS A 86 9.24 -3.08 31.19
C LYS A 86 8.78 -1.89 32.04
N ILE A 87 8.68 -0.70 31.43
CA ILE A 87 8.22 0.51 32.12
C ILE A 87 6.70 0.69 32.05
N GLY A 88 6.00 -0.18 31.31
CA GLY A 88 4.56 -0.08 31.05
C GLY A 88 4.17 1.17 30.27
N PHE A 89 5.06 1.64 29.38
CA PHE A 89 4.80 2.82 28.57
C PHE A 89 3.81 2.49 27.46
N GLU A 90 2.68 3.19 27.47
CA GLU A 90 1.69 3.14 26.41
C GLU A 90 1.24 4.55 26.02
N ILE A 91 1.01 4.76 24.73
CA ILE A 91 0.42 6.01 24.24
C ILE A 91 -1.05 6.03 24.66
N SER A 92 -1.42 7.03 25.49
CA SER A 92 -2.79 7.19 25.97
C SER A 92 -3.79 7.44 24.83
N GLU A 93 -5.04 7.06 25.06
CA GLU A 93 -6.12 7.26 24.09
C GLU A 93 -6.33 8.75 23.75
N ASN A 94 -6.16 9.63 24.74
CA ASN A 94 -6.24 11.07 24.53
C ASN A 94 -5.13 11.59 23.59
N GLN A 95 -3.89 11.10 23.75
CA GLN A 95 -2.78 11.45 22.86
C GLN A 95 -3.03 10.95 21.43
N LYS A 96 -3.55 9.72 21.27
CA LYS A 96 -3.94 9.17 19.96
C LYS A 96 -5.00 10.04 19.29
N ARG A 97 -6.05 10.44 20.02
CA ARG A 97 -7.12 11.33 19.50
C ARG A 97 -6.59 12.71 19.12
N GLN A 98 -5.74 13.31 19.95
CA GLN A 98 -5.14 14.61 19.66
C GLN A 98 -4.28 14.56 18.38
N ALA A 99 -3.44 13.53 18.22
CA ALA A 99 -2.64 13.34 17.01
C ALA A 99 -3.51 13.20 15.75
N ALA A 100 -4.58 12.40 15.80
CA ALA A 100 -5.51 12.22 14.68
C ALA A 100 -6.23 13.53 14.30
N MET A 101 -6.59 14.36 15.28
CA MET A 101 -7.25 15.65 15.04
C MET A 101 -6.31 16.67 14.37
N THR A 102 -5.01 16.64 14.65
CA THR A 102 -4.01 17.51 13.98
C THR A 102 -3.96 17.25 12.47
N VAL A 103 -4.00 15.98 12.04
CA VAL A 103 -4.04 15.61 10.60
C VAL A 103 -5.28 16.17 9.90
N ARG A 104 -6.44 16.15 10.58
CA ARG A 104 -7.71 16.72 10.06
C ARG A 104 -7.67 18.25 9.94
N LYS A 105 -6.92 18.95 10.79
CA LYS A 105 -6.78 20.42 10.70
C LYS A 105 -5.88 20.83 9.53
N VAL A 106 -4.77 20.13 9.31
CA VAL A 106 -3.84 20.41 8.20
C VAL A 106 -4.49 20.21 6.83
N SER A 107 -5.35 19.20 6.69
CA SER A 107 -6.11 18.97 5.45
C SER A 107 -7.17 20.05 5.18
N LYS A 108 -7.72 20.69 6.21
CA LYS A 108 -8.69 21.80 6.06
C LYS A 108 -8.03 23.14 5.74
N GLN A 109 -6.81 23.39 6.19
CA GLN A 109 -6.09 24.64 5.90
C GLN A 109 -5.50 24.71 4.48
N LYS A 110 -5.20 23.57 3.84
CA LYS A 110 -4.74 23.52 2.43
C LYS A 110 -5.90 23.59 1.43
N GLY A 111 -6.81 24.54 1.63
CA GLY A 111 -8.04 24.73 0.84
C GLY A 111 -7.85 25.31 -0.57
N VAL A 112 -6.62 25.55 -1.05
CA VAL A 112 -6.37 26.06 -2.41
C VAL A 112 -5.04 25.48 -2.92
N GLY A 113 -5.07 24.69 -4.01
CA GLY A 113 -3.89 24.53 -4.89
C GLY A 113 -3.20 23.17 -5.05
N TYR A 114 -3.70 22.05 -4.52
CA TYR A 114 -3.23 20.72 -4.96
C TYR A 114 -4.39 19.94 -5.56
N SER A 115 -4.44 19.90 -6.90
CA SER A 115 -5.33 19.02 -7.64
C SER A 115 -5.14 17.58 -7.15
N ARG A 116 -6.25 17.02 -6.67
CA ARG A 116 -6.43 15.68 -6.12
C ARG A 116 -5.74 14.60 -6.95
N SER A 117 -4.85 13.84 -6.31
CA SER A 117 -4.74 12.41 -6.58
C SER A 117 -5.78 11.70 -5.72
N VAL A 118 -7.03 11.61 -6.20
CA VAL A 118 -7.98 10.63 -5.65
C VAL A 118 -7.53 9.28 -6.18
N PRO A 119 -7.30 8.25 -5.35
CA PRO A 119 -7.09 6.91 -5.88
C PRO A 119 -8.33 6.48 -6.67
N PRO A 120 -8.19 5.74 -7.79
CA PRO A 120 -9.35 5.21 -8.50
C PRO A 120 -10.19 4.38 -7.54
N THR A 121 -11.48 4.70 -7.43
CA THR A 121 -12.43 3.92 -6.63
C THR A 121 -12.67 2.59 -7.35
N TYR A 122 -11.90 1.57 -7.00
CA TYR A 122 -12.26 0.20 -7.37
C TYR A 122 -13.38 -0.28 -6.42
N PRO A 123 -14.42 -0.94 -6.94
CA PRO A 123 -15.41 -1.58 -6.09
C PRO A 123 -14.72 -2.65 -5.22
N PRO A 124 -15.13 -2.82 -3.96
CA PRO A 124 -14.58 -3.85 -3.09
C PRO A 124 -14.85 -5.25 -3.69
N PRO A 125 -13.92 -6.22 -3.52
CA PRO A 125 -14.18 -7.61 -3.89
C PRO A 125 -15.40 -8.12 -3.10
N GLN A 126 -16.41 -8.64 -3.80
CA GLN A 126 -17.54 -9.29 -3.13
C GLN A 126 -17.04 -10.57 -2.46
N GLU A 127 -17.33 -10.71 -1.16
CA GLU A 127 -17.07 -11.96 -0.45
C GLU A 127 -17.92 -13.09 -1.06
N PRO A 128 -17.38 -14.33 -1.15
CA PRO A 128 -18.13 -15.45 -1.69
C PRO A 128 -19.30 -15.77 -0.76
N LEU A 129 -20.51 -15.43 -1.22
CA LEU A 129 -21.75 -15.79 -0.56
C LEU A 129 -21.84 -17.33 -0.53
N ASN A 130 -21.92 -17.87 0.68
CA ASN A 130 -22.28 -19.25 0.94
C ASN A 130 -23.66 -19.52 0.29
N GLN A 131 -23.69 -20.25 -0.82
CA GLN A 131 -24.93 -20.77 -1.39
C GLN A 131 -24.92 -22.28 -1.26
N GLY A 132 -25.46 -22.73 -0.12
CA GLY A 132 -25.91 -24.09 0.03
C GLY A 132 -26.96 -24.44 -1.02
N GLN A 133 -26.80 -25.63 -1.58
CA GLN A 133 -27.82 -26.53 -2.10
C GLN A 133 -28.98 -25.89 -2.89
N TYR A 134 -28.90 -25.96 -4.22
CA TYR A 134 -30.06 -25.82 -5.09
C TYR A 134 -30.27 -27.10 -5.90
N LEU A 135 -31.40 -27.76 -5.62
CA LEU A 135 -31.99 -28.83 -6.42
C LEU A 135 -32.27 -28.32 -7.83
N VAL A 136 -31.85 -29.10 -8.83
CA VAL A 136 -32.15 -28.89 -10.24
C VAL A 136 -33.64 -29.15 -10.49
N THR A 137 -34.35 -28.17 -11.05
CA THR A 137 -35.60 -28.42 -11.77
C THR A 137 -35.62 -27.62 -13.06
N ASP A 138 -35.87 -28.33 -14.15
CA ASP A 138 -36.02 -27.83 -15.52
C ASP A 138 -37.23 -26.90 -15.68
N GLY A 139 -37.14 -25.87 -16.53
CA GLY A 139 -38.33 -25.20 -17.06
C GLY A 139 -38.19 -23.72 -17.44
N ILE A 140 -37.68 -23.46 -18.64
CA ILE A 140 -38.07 -22.41 -19.62
C ILE A 140 -38.83 -21.17 -19.10
N ALA A 141 -38.21 -19.98 -19.19
CA ALA A 141 -38.88 -18.70 -19.51
C ALA A 141 -37.91 -17.62 -20.04
N GLN A 142 -38.40 -16.79 -20.96
CA GLN A 142 -37.74 -15.83 -21.86
C GLN A 142 -36.91 -14.70 -21.20
N PRO A 143 -35.98 -14.04 -21.94
CA PRO A 143 -35.16 -12.95 -21.39
C PRO A 143 -35.96 -11.64 -21.27
N GLN A 144 -35.99 -11.06 -20.06
CA GLN A 144 -36.34 -9.66 -19.87
C GLN A 144 -35.23 -8.79 -20.48
N VAL A 145 -35.59 -8.11 -21.56
CA VAL A 145 -34.78 -7.09 -22.24
C VAL A 145 -34.57 -5.93 -21.25
N TYR A 146 -33.33 -5.71 -20.82
CA TYR A 146 -32.97 -4.55 -20.01
C TYR A 146 -32.55 -3.42 -20.96
N GLU A 147 -33.41 -2.41 -21.07
CA GLU A 147 -33.23 -1.23 -21.90
C GLU A 147 -32.07 -0.37 -21.33
N PHE A 148 -31.04 -0.18 -22.14
CA PHE A 148 -29.84 0.59 -21.77
C PHE A 148 -30.09 2.07 -22.13
N THR A 149 -30.59 2.87 -21.19
CA THR A 149 -30.63 4.32 -21.37
C THR A 149 -29.21 4.88 -21.29
N GLU A 150 -28.66 5.28 -22.44
CA GLU A 150 -27.38 5.97 -22.59
C GLU A 150 -27.44 7.37 -21.92
N PRO A 151 -26.56 7.71 -20.97
CA PRO A 151 -26.47 9.08 -20.49
C PRO A 151 -25.75 9.96 -21.51
N LYS A 152 -26.46 11.00 -21.97
CA LYS A 152 -26.00 12.00 -22.96
C LYS A 152 -24.61 12.54 -22.63
N ARG A 153 -23.68 12.44 -23.58
CA ARG A 153 -22.36 13.08 -23.53
C ARG A 153 -22.53 14.60 -23.45
N SER A 154 -22.15 15.16 -22.30
CA SER A 154 -21.97 16.61 -22.12
C SER A 154 -20.88 17.11 -23.08
N GLN A 155 -21.24 18.04 -23.99
CA GLN A 155 -20.26 18.75 -24.80
C GLN A 155 -19.51 19.75 -23.91
N SER A 156 -18.26 19.43 -23.58
CA SER A 156 -17.33 20.36 -22.94
C SER A 156 -16.95 21.49 -23.91
N PRO A 157 -16.90 22.77 -23.48
CA PRO A 157 -16.51 23.91 -24.32
C PRO A 157 -15.01 23.91 -24.70
N PHE A 158 -14.24 22.93 -24.21
CA PHE A 158 -12.79 22.88 -24.31
C PHE A 158 -12.25 22.89 -25.75
N TRP A 159 -13.02 22.40 -26.72
CA TRP A 159 -12.52 22.21 -28.09
C TRP A 159 -12.67 23.42 -29.03
N GLN A 160 -13.14 24.58 -28.57
CA GLN A 160 -13.38 25.72 -29.47
C GLN A 160 -12.16 26.62 -29.78
N ASN A 161 -10.95 26.37 -29.25
CA ASN A 161 -9.83 27.31 -29.42
C ASN A 161 -8.49 26.68 -29.81
N PHE A 162 -8.42 26.05 -30.99
CA PHE A 162 -7.13 25.68 -31.60
C PHE A 162 -6.88 26.29 -33.01
N SER A 163 -7.70 27.24 -33.47
CA SER A 163 -7.55 27.83 -34.82
C SER A 163 -7.08 29.28 -34.86
N ARG A 164 -6.57 29.84 -33.75
CA ARG A 164 -5.82 31.12 -33.75
C ARG A 164 -4.70 30.92 -32.73
N LEU A 165 -3.46 30.61 -33.09
CA LEU A 165 -2.48 31.55 -33.63
C LEU A 165 -1.30 30.76 -34.24
N THR A 166 -1.10 30.88 -35.54
CA THR A 166 0.18 30.64 -36.26
C THR A 166 0.92 31.99 -36.41
N PRO A 167 2.13 32.06 -36.99
CA PRO A 167 3.39 31.37 -36.68
C PRO A 167 4.60 32.36 -36.57
N PHE A 168 5.77 31.84 -36.18
CA PHE A 168 7.16 32.30 -36.43
C PHE A 168 7.46 33.75 -36.90
N LYS A 169 8.42 34.40 -36.23
CA LYS A 169 9.34 35.34 -36.88
C LYS A 169 10.80 35.09 -36.43
N LYS A 170 11.67 35.28 -37.43
CA LYS A 170 13.14 35.13 -37.51
C LYS A 170 13.93 35.67 -36.33
#